data_AF-A0A948HVP0-F1
#
_entry.id   AF-A0A948HVP0-F1
#
_cell.length_a   1.000
_cell.length_b   1.000
_cell.length_c   1.000
_cell.angle_alpha   90.00
_cell.angle_beta   90.00
_cell.angle_gamma   90.00
#
_symmetry.space_group_name_H-M   'P 1'
#
loop_
_entity.id
_entity.type
_entity.pdbx_description
1 polymer ?
#
loop_
_entity_poly.entity_id
_entity_poly.type
_entity_poly.pdbx_seq_one_letter_code
_entity_poly.pdbx_strand_id
1 'polypeptide(L)'
;MNFDDLVRLTGQFFERHWDKAENVEMPVWKNNWGWQGSVPYHNKGGVYALLDKDGAVIYVGLGVSRGNQLYKEHGISRRLLSHVIATDKSKGRGYYTPKQEWAGVSDIAAIGFPKDYCYLAAGLEHFLIERISPVRNRTLTANGD
;
A
#
# COMPACT_ATOMS: atom_id res chain seq x y z
N MET A 1 -14.94 -2.03 -5.27
CA MET A 1 -14.33 -3.19 -4.61
C MET A 1 -13.83 -2.77 -3.24
N ASN A 2 -13.87 -3.68 -2.27
CA ASN A 2 -13.51 -3.41 -0.88
C ASN A 2 -12.20 -4.10 -0.48
N PHE A 3 -11.89 -4.10 0.81
CA PHE A 3 -10.72 -4.79 1.36
C PHE A 3 -10.71 -6.31 1.11
N ASP A 4 -11.86 -6.97 1.17
CA ASP A 4 -11.94 -8.42 0.96
C ASP A 4 -11.62 -8.79 -0.51
N ASP A 5 -12.06 -7.96 -1.46
CA ASP A 5 -11.68 -8.09 -2.87
C ASP A 5 -10.15 -7.94 -3.07
N LEU A 6 -9.54 -6.97 -2.38
CA LEU A 6 -8.09 -6.74 -2.41
C LEU A 6 -7.33 -8.00 -1.95
N VAL A 7 -7.75 -8.58 -0.82
CA VAL A 7 -7.16 -9.82 -0.27
C VAL A 7 -7.37 -10.99 -1.23
N ARG A 8 -8.59 -11.19 -1.73
CA ARG A 8 -8.92 -12.28 -2.67
C ARG A 8 -8.10 -12.19 -3.97
N LEU A 9 -8.01 -11.01 -4.58
CA LEU A 9 -7.23 -10.80 -5.80
C LEU A 9 -5.73 -10.99 -5.55
N THR A 10 -5.24 -10.58 -4.39
CA THR A 10 -3.85 -10.84 -3.99
C THR A 10 -3.57 -12.34 -3.89
N GLY A 11 -4.52 -13.12 -3.35
CA GLY A 11 -4.45 -14.59 -3.35
C GLY A 11 -4.31 -15.17 -4.76
N GLN A 12 -5.12 -14.70 -5.71
CA GLN A 12 -5.03 -15.14 -7.12
C GLN A 12 -3.69 -14.78 -7.77
N PHE A 13 -3.09 -13.64 -7.40
CA PHE A 13 -1.75 -13.28 -7.85
C PHE A 13 -0.71 -14.26 -7.28
N PHE A 14 -0.76 -14.54 -5.98
CA PHE A 14 0.19 -15.46 -5.34
C PHE A 14 0.04 -16.91 -5.77
N GLU A 15 -1.16 -17.37 -6.13
CA GLU A 15 -1.34 -18.70 -6.74
C GLU A 15 -0.48 -18.93 -7.98
N ARG A 16 -0.17 -17.86 -8.72
CA ARG A 16 0.60 -17.90 -9.98
C ARG A 16 2.07 -17.57 -9.81
N HIS A 17 2.41 -16.80 -8.78
CA HIS A 17 3.71 -16.13 -8.68
C HIS A 17 4.45 -16.36 -7.37
N TRP A 18 3.80 -16.94 -6.36
CA TRP A 18 4.46 -17.27 -5.09
C TRP A 18 5.04 -18.68 -5.15
N ASP A 19 6.35 -18.79 -4.90
CA ASP A 19 6.99 -20.10 -4.82
C ASP A 19 6.57 -20.80 -3.53
N LYS A 20 5.95 -21.97 -3.66
CA LYS A 20 5.51 -22.81 -2.55
C LYS A 20 6.59 -23.78 -2.07
N ALA A 21 7.68 -23.93 -2.83
CA ALA A 21 8.78 -24.81 -2.49
C ALA A 21 9.74 -24.18 -1.46
N GLU A 22 9.80 -22.84 -1.43
CA GLU A 22 10.53 -22.13 -0.39
C GLU A 22 9.70 -22.04 0.88
N ASN A 23 10.33 -22.31 2.03
CA ASN A 23 9.70 -22.27 3.36
C ASN A 23 9.48 -20.81 3.85
N VAL A 24 9.17 -19.90 2.93
CA VAL A 24 9.00 -18.46 3.16
C VAL A 24 7.51 -18.15 3.22
N GLU A 25 7.10 -17.54 4.33
CA GLU A 25 5.70 -17.17 4.54
C GLU A 25 5.20 -16.18 3.48
N MET A 26 4.04 -16.50 2.92
CA MET A 26 3.34 -15.64 1.97
C MET A 26 2.98 -14.31 2.65
N PRO A 27 3.23 -13.15 2.00
CA PRO A 27 2.87 -11.86 2.54
C PRO A 27 1.36 -11.74 2.77
N VAL A 28 0.97 -11.05 3.85
CA VAL A 28 -0.43 -10.81 4.20
C VAL A 28 -0.72 -9.33 4.31
N TRP A 29 -1.95 -8.94 4.03
CA TRP A 29 -2.41 -7.56 4.22
C TRP A 29 -2.67 -7.26 5.69
N LYS A 30 -2.35 -6.03 6.10
CA LYS A 30 -2.74 -5.46 7.40
C LYS A 30 -3.38 -4.11 7.16
N ASN A 31 -4.49 -3.84 7.84
CA ASN A 31 -5.23 -2.58 7.84
C ASN A 31 -5.64 -2.21 9.28
N ASN A 32 -6.55 -1.26 9.46
CA ASN A 32 -7.02 -0.79 10.78
C ASN A 32 -5.89 -0.26 11.68
N TRP A 33 -4.98 0.50 11.09
CA TRP A 33 -3.77 0.99 11.79
C TRP A 33 -4.07 1.98 12.93
N GLY A 34 -5.22 2.66 12.90
CA GLY A 34 -5.62 3.60 13.96
C GLY A 34 -4.89 4.94 13.93
N TRP A 35 -4.17 5.25 12.84
CA TRP A 35 -3.51 6.55 12.62
C TRP A 35 -2.47 6.94 13.67
N GLN A 36 -1.87 5.93 14.34
CA GLN A 36 -0.92 6.15 15.42
C GLN A 36 0.28 5.20 15.34
N GLY A 37 1.49 5.73 15.56
CA GLY A 37 2.73 4.97 15.59
C GLY A 37 3.27 4.68 14.19
N SER A 38 3.81 3.48 13.99
CA SER A 38 4.33 3.06 12.70
C SER A 38 3.24 2.43 11.85
N VAL A 39 3.13 2.87 10.59
CA VAL A 39 2.24 2.24 9.60
C VAL A 39 2.51 0.73 9.46
N PRO A 40 1.53 -0.08 9.02
CA PRO A 40 1.74 -1.49 8.82
C PRO A 40 2.90 -1.73 7.84
N TYR A 41 3.79 -2.66 8.20
CA TYR A 41 4.99 -2.96 7.42
C TYR A 41 5.89 -1.74 7.12
N HIS A 42 5.97 -0.77 8.04
CA HIS A 42 6.80 0.44 7.90
C HIS A 42 8.29 0.19 7.55
N ASN A 43 8.78 -1.02 7.81
CA ASN A 43 10.13 -1.49 7.54
C ASN A 43 10.20 -2.51 6.39
N LYS A 44 9.18 -2.59 5.54
CA LYS A 44 9.23 -3.41 4.31
C LYS A 44 8.97 -2.60 3.04
N GLY A 45 9.49 -3.13 1.94
CA GLY A 45 9.01 -2.81 0.60
C GLY A 45 7.73 -3.59 0.30
N GLY A 46 6.82 -3.02 -0.48
CA GLY A 46 5.59 -3.70 -0.83
C GLY A 46 4.54 -2.80 -1.46
N VAL A 47 3.27 -3.12 -1.22
CA VAL A 47 2.12 -2.40 -1.78
C VAL A 47 1.28 -1.84 -0.63
N TYR A 48 0.72 -0.66 -0.83
CA TYR A 48 -0.28 -0.08 0.07
C TYR A 48 -1.57 0.23 -0.69
N ALA A 49 -2.70 0.23 0.03
CA ALA A 49 -3.99 0.62 -0.49
C ALA A 49 -4.64 1.64 0.45
N LEU A 50 -5.34 2.62 -0.13
CA LEU A 50 -6.08 3.64 0.61
C LEU A 50 -7.57 3.31 0.51
N LEU A 51 -8.24 3.33 1.66
CA LEU A 51 -9.65 2.99 1.78
C LEU A 51 -10.44 4.23 2.18
N ASP A 52 -11.64 4.39 1.62
CA ASP A 52 -12.59 5.38 2.09
C ASP A 52 -13.39 4.88 3.30
N LYS A 53 -14.28 5.72 3.83
CA LYS A 53 -15.11 5.40 5.02
C LYS A 53 -16.02 4.17 4.84
N ASP A 54 -16.34 3.81 3.61
CA ASP A 54 -17.22 2.69 3.28
C ASP A 54 -16.40 1.41 3.01
N GLY A 55 -15.07 1.48 3.20
CA GLY A 55 -14.14 0.37 3.00
C GLY A 55 -13.80 0.11 1.53
N ALA A 56 -14.16 1.03 0.62
CA ALA A 56 -13.84 0.88 -0.79
C ALA A 56 -12.37 1.25 -1.04
N VAL A 57 -11.69 0.46 -1.86
CA VAL A 57 -10.31 0.73 -2.28
C VAL A 57 -10.31 1.86 -3.32
N ILE A 58 -9.83 3.03 -2.93
CA ILE A 58 -9.81 4.22 -3.79
C ILE A 58 -8.46 4.46 -4.46
N TYR A 59 -7.38 3.88 -3.92
CA TYR A 59 -6.03 3.95 -4.47
C TYR A 59 -5.20 2.73 -4.07
N VAL A 60 -4.29 2.30 -4.95
CA VAL A 60 -3.25 1.29 -4.72
C VAL A 60 -1.92 1.88 -5.15
N GLY A 61 -0.86 1.72 -4.35
CA GLY A 61 0.45 2.30 -4.64
C GLY A 61 1.62 1.43 -4.23
N LEU A 62 2.72 1.59 -4.96
CA LEU A 62 3.97 0.90 -4.71
C LEU A 62 4.84 1.64 -3.67
N GLY A 63 5.12 0.90 -2.59
CA GLY A 63 6.01 1.25 -1.51
C GLY A 63 7.33 0.52 -1.60
N VAL A 64 8.08 0.61 -2.71
CA VAL A 64 9.45 0.05 -2.80
C VAL A 64 10.47 1.19 -2.82
N SER A 65 11.58 1.03 -2.08
CA SER A 65 12.68 2.00 -2.10
C SER A 65 13.92 1.35 -2.70
N ARG A 66 14.57 2.06 -3.64
CA ARG A 66 15.92 1.71 -4.13
C ARG A 66 17.03 2.32 -3.26
N GLY A 67 16.69 2.84 -2.08
CA GLY A 67 17.54 3.76 -1.29
C GLY A 67 18.96 3.27 -0.99
N ASN A 68 19.88 4.24 -0.87
CA ASN A 68 21.28 4.06 -0.46
C ASN A 68 21.37 3.09 0.73
N GLN A 69 22.39 2.23 0.70
CA GLN A 69 22.54 0.95 1.44
C GLN A 69 22.07 0.86 2.91
N LEU A 70 21.85 1.98 3.63
CA LEU A 70 21.39 2.01 5.03
C LEU A 70 19.88 1.77 5.25
N TYR A 71 18.98 2.08 4.31
CA TYR A 71 17.52 2.06 4.56
C TYR A 71 16.69 1.42 3.43
N LYS A 72 17.18 0.32 2.83
CA LYS A 72 16.53 -0.34 1.68
C LYS A 72 15.10 -0.80 1.95
N GLU A 73 14.74 -1.08 3.20
CA GLU A 73 13.50 -1.77 3.52
C GLU A 73 12.35 -0.83 3.93
N HIS A 74 12.52 0.50 4.02
CA HIS A 74 11.45 1.40 4.48
C HIS A 74 10.57 1.99 3.36
N GLY A 75 10.28 1.20 2.31
CA GLY A 75 9.61 1.71 1.12
C GLY A 75 8.18 2.19 1.35
N ILE A 76 7.38 1.41 2.11
CA ILE A 76 5.97 1.72 2.38
C ILE A 76 5.85 2.98 3.23
N SER A 77 6.53 3.03 4.37
CA SER A 77 6.45 4.19 5.29
C SER A 77 6.94 5.48 4.63
N ARG A 78 8.04 5.42 3.87
CA ARG A 78 8.56 6.59 3.16
C ARG A 78 7.55 7.13 2.16
N ARG A 79 6.93 6.27 1.34
CA ARG A 79 5.91 6.69 0.37
C ARG A 79 4.69 7.31 1.04
N LEU A 80 4.19 6.68 2.09
CA LEU A 80 3.04 7.19 2.84
C LEU A 80 3.35 8.55 3.47
N LEU A 81 4.49 8.71 4.16
CA LEU A 81 4.89 9.99 4.77
C LEU A 81 5.13 11.09 3.71
N SER A 82 5.68 10.73 2.56
CA SER A 82 5.94 11.69 1.49
C SER A 82 4.66 12.16 0.79
N HIS A 83 3.67 11.29 0.60
CA HIS A 83 2.55 11.59 -0.31
C HIS A 83 1.16 11.48 0.29
N VAL A 84 0.96 10.75 1.38
CA VAL A 84 -0.39 10.37 1.84
C VAL A 84 -0.73 10.94 3.20
N ILE A 85 0.19 10.85 4.17
CA ILE A 85 -0.07 11.18 5.57
C ILE A 85 0.79 12.36 6.04
N ALA A 86 0.26 13.12 7.00
CA ALA A 86 0.96 14.18 7.71
C ALA A 86 0.83 13.98 9.22
N THR A 87 1.77 14.54 9.99
CA THR A 87 1.68 14.55 11.45
C THR A 87 0.46 15.38 11.89
N ASP A 88 -0.37 14.81 12.77
CA ASP A 88 -1.47 15.53 13.39
C ASP A 88 -0.93 16.47 14.48
N LYS A 89 -0.84 17.77 14.14
CA LYS A 89 -0.34 18.81 15.05
C LYS A 89 -1.20 19.00 16.30
N SER A 90 -2.47 18.58 16.28
CA SER A 90 -3.38 18.71 17.43
C SER A 90 -3.16 17.64 18.50
N LYS A 91 -2.68 16.45 18.11
CA LYS A 91 -2.46 15.30 19.01
C LYS A 91 -0.99 15.08 19.37
N GLY A 92 -0.07 15.68 18.63
CA GLY A 92 1.37 15.61 18.90
C GLY A 92 2.08 14.46 18.18
N ARG A 93 3.30 14.15 18.62
CA ARG A 93 4.20 13.22 17.92
C ARG A 93 3.61 11.81 17.87
N GLY A 94 3.69 11.18 16.69
CA GLY A 94 3.26 9.80 16.48
C GLY A 94 1.78 9.64 16.13
N TYR A 95 1.02 10.73 16.07
CA TYR A 95 -0.33 10.75 15.50
C TYR A 95 -0.30 11.32 14.08
N TYR A 96 -1.15 10.78 13.22
CA TYR A 96 -1.19 11.12 11.81
C TYR A 96 -2.61 11.40 11.33
N THR A 97 -2.70 12.14 10.24
CA THR A 97 -3.93 12.43 9.52
C THR A 97 -3.65 12.36 8.02
N PRO A 98 -4.64 12.03 7.16
CA PRO A 98 -4.46 12.18 5.72
C PRO A 98 -4.02 13.61 5.36
N LYS A 99 -3.17 13.74 4.34
CA LYS A 99 -2.93 15.05 3.72
C LYS A 99 -4.19 15.54 3.01
N GLN A 100 -4.26 16.84 2.73
CA GLN A 100 -5.45 17.48 2.18
C GLN A 100 -5.92 16.84 0.87
N GLU A 101 -5.00 16.48 -0.03
CA GLU A 101 -5.30 15.80 -1.29
C GLU A 101 -5.92 14.39 -1.10
N TRP A 102 -5.70 13.80 0.08
CA TRP A 102 -6.25 12.52 0.51
C TRP A 102 -7.37 12.67 1.54
N ALA A 103 -7.98 13.86 1.63
CA ALA A 103 -9.22 14.04 2.38
C ALA A 103 -10.25 13.01 1.89
N GLY A 104 -10.76 12.18 2.80
CA GLY A 104 -11.65 11.05 2.52
C GLY A 104 -11.04 9.67 2.73
N VAL A 105 -9.70 9.55 2.85
CA VAL A 105 -9.07 8.30 3.30
C VAL A 105 -9.41 8.07 4.77
N SER A 106 -10.01 6.93 5.08
CA SER A 106 -10.38 6.51 6.43
C SER A 106 -9.40 5.50 7.02
N ASP A 107 -8.79 4.67 6.16
CA ASP A 107 -7.87 3.61 6.56
C ASP A 107 -6.80 3.35 5.49
N ILE A 108 -5.69 2.77 5.92
CA ILE A 108 -4.56 2.39 5.08
C ILE A 108 -4.28 0.91 5.30
N ALA A 109 -4.36 0.15 4.22
CA ALA A 109 -3.90 -1.22 4.18
C ALA A 109 -2.50 -1.30 3.58
N ALA A 110 -1.66 -2.22 4.06
CA ALA A 110 -0.37 -2.52 3.44
C ALA A 110 -0.05 -4.00 3.47
N ILE A 111 0.72 -4.45 2.48
CA ILE A 111 1.31 -5.79 2.37
C ILE A 111 2.80 -5.63 2.15
N GLY A 112 3.58 -6.15 3.09
CA GLY A 112 5.04 -6.03 3.09
C GLY A 112 5.72 -7.34 2.69
N PHE A 113 6.59 -7.28 1.68
CA PHE A 113 7.30 -8.44 1.15
C PHE A 113 8.60 -8.70 1.90
N PRO A 114 9.02 -9.97 2.05
CA PRO A 114 10.41 -10.30 2.32
C PRO A 114 11.33 -9.67 1.27
N LYS A 115 12.56 -9.34 1.67
CA LYS A 115 13.52 -8.62 0.84
C LYS A 115 13.72 -9.27 -0.54
N ASP A 116 13.91 -10.59 -0.55
CA ASP A 116 14.22 -11.34 -1.76
C ASP A 116 13.01 -11.51 -2.68
N TYR A 117 11.80 -11.26 -2.17
CA TYR A 117 10.53 -11.35 -2.90
C TYR A 117 9.93 -9.98 -3.25
N CYS A 118 10.59 -8.89 -2.84
CA CYS A 118 10.09 -7.53 -3.01
C CYS A 118 9.92 -7.14 -4.50
N TYR A 119 10.59 -7.84 -5.41
CA TYR A 119 10.41 -7.66 -6.86
C TYR A 119 8.96 -7.95 -7.32
N LEU A 120 8.22 -8.82 -6.62
CA LEU A 120 6.83 -9.13 -6.92
C LEU A 120 5.87 -7.98 -6.61
N ALA A 121 6.26 -7.02 -5.75
CA ALA A 121 5.39 -5.92 -5.34
C ALA A 121 4.93 -5.04 -6.52
N ALA A 122 5.80 -4.80 -7.50
CA ALA A 122 5.47 -4.03 -8.69
C ALA A 122 4.44 -4.77 -9.57
N GLY A 123 4.59 -6.09 -9.72
CA GLY A 123 3.62 -6.92 -10.44
C GLY A 123 2.26 -6.95 -9.73
N LEU A 124 2.27 -7.07 -8.39
CA LEU A 124 1.06 -7.07 -7.59
C LEU A 124 0.33 -5.72 -7.67
N GLU A 125 1.04 -4.59 -7.54
CA GLU A 125 0.43 -3.26 -7.70
C GLU A 125 -0.30 -3.14 -9.04
N HIS A 126 0.40 -3.44 -10.13
CA HIS A 126 -0.17 -3.33 -11.47
C HIS A 126 -1.40 -4.23 -11.64
N PHE A 127 -1.29 -5.50 -11.24
CA PHE A 127 -2.38 -6.46 -11.27
C PHE A 127 -3.62 -5.96 -10.49
N LEU A 128 -3.41 -5.44 -9.28
CA LEU A 128 -4.51 -4.92 -8.46
C LEU A 128 -5.14 -3.66 -9.07
N ILE A 129 -4.34 -2.74 -9.61
CA ILE A 129 -4.86 -1.54 -10.28
C ILE A 129 -5.76 -1.93 -11.46
N GLU A 130 -5.35 -2.88 -12.30
CA GLU A 130 -6.16 -3.33 -13.44
C GLU A 130 -7.47 -3.98 -12.98
N ARG A 131 -7.41 -4.87 -11.98
CA ARG A 131 -8.57 -5.64 -11.53
C ARG A 131 -9.56 -4.85 -10.69
N ILE A 132 -9.07 -3.96 -9.84
CA ILE A 132 -9.90 -3.13 -8.96
C ILE A 132 -10.34 -1.85 -9.67
N SER A 133 -9.51 -1.33 -10.56
CA SER A 133 -9.68 -0.01 -11.20
C SER A 133 -9.97 1.13 -10.20
N PRO A 134 -9.12 1.34 -9.16
CA PRO A 134 -9.39 2.36 -8.15
C PRO A 134 -9.51 3.76 -8.75
N VAL A 135 -10.48 4.55 -8.26
CA VAL A 135 -10.82 5.84 -8.86
C VAL A 135 -9.67 6.84 -8.88
N ARG A 136 -8.75 6.78 -7.90
CA ARG A 136 -7.58 7.68 -7.83
C ARG A 136 -6.31 7.10 -8.46
N ASN A 137 -6.33 5.87 -8.99
CA ASN A 137 -5.25 5.35 -9.82
C ASN A 137 -5.39 5.74 -11.29
N ARG A 138 -6.60 6.08 -11.71
CA ARG A 138 -6.85 6.59 -13.05
C ARG A 138 -6.22 7.98 -13.15
N THR A 139 -5.09 8.07 -13.82
CA THR A 139 -4.66 9.34 -14.42
C THR A 139 -5.83 9.80 -15.29
N LEU A 140 -6.35 11.01 -15.08
CA LEU A 140 -7.12 11.67 -16.12
C LEU A 140 -6.22 11.67 -17.36
N THR A 141 -6.48 10.78 -18.33
CA THR A 141 -6.05 10.99 -19.70
C THR A 141 -6.91 12.14 -20.24
N ALA A 142 -6.69 13.34 -19.71
CA ALA A 142 -6.94 14.55 -20.45
C ALA A 142 -5.75 14.70 -21.39
N ASN A 143 -5.96 14.26 -22.62
CA ASN A 143 -5.58 14.95 -23.85
C ASN A 143 -6.12 14.10 -25.00
N GLY A 144 -7.43 14.19 -25.20
CA GLY A 144 -7.94 14.29 -26.56
C GLY A 144 -7.88 15.78 -26.92
N ASP A 145 -7.04 16.10 -27.89
CA ASP A 145 -7.16 17.13 -28.92
C ASP A 145 -6.11 16.84 -29.99
#